data_AF-A0A5A7PI39-F1
#
_entry.id   AF-A0A5A7PI39-F1
#
_cell.length_a   1.000
_cell.length_b   1.000
_cell.length_c   1.000
_cell.angle_alpha   90.00
_cell.angle_beta   90.00
_cell.angle_gamma   90.00
#
_symmetry.space_group_name_H-M   'P 1'
#
loop_
_entity.id
_entity.type
_entity.pdbx_description
1 polymer ?
#
loop_
_entity_poly.entity_id
_entity_poly.type
_entity_poly.pdbx_seq_one_letter_code
_entity_poly.pdbx_strand_id
1 'polypeptide(L)'
;MADPKALQLSSDKILNEGPVLAVFNKRLRALRKKLNRISQMEESLSKGKSLNKEQKETLRSKSSVITTINELEKILHPVSEAVDLEIQLALDKFKQTAKSLAEERENELQSAISDLLGLLYLGSLFDMHTLMRASECMLIRAHERNCCLTYDCVTDDDGASDELLKEWDFDLIAMMAGLLTSRPVTSRLPHKISFQRCVEHAKLWLENSEKQIEPDSGITCDWYTCELNLAVDVDDQITYADLRRKLNKIMRSDYFTKNPVMKAPIEMIQAAGNYPFQFLVHKPVIPEVFVNGPMESSSAEFEQEVTWQGRWF
;
A
#
# COMPACT_ATOMS: atom_id res chain seq x y z
N MET A 1 18.14 66.68 4.08
CA MET A 1 17.90 65.42 4.79
C MET A 1 17.28 64.46 3.80
N ALA A 2 17.95 63.33 3.50
CA ALA A 2 17.41 62.33 2.58
C ALA A 2 16.30 61.53 3.28
N ASP A 3 15.20 61.30 2.58
CA ASP A 3 13.96 60.74 3.11
C ASP A 3 14.13 59.23 3.46
N PRO A 4 13.94 58.80 4.72
CA PRO A 4 14.19 57.42 5.16
C PRO A 4 13.30 56.37 4.47
N LYS A 5 12.16 56.76 3.91
CA LYS A 5 11.29 55.88 3.10
C LYS A 5 11.91 55.47 1.76
N ALA A 6 12.77 56.31 1.16
CA ALA A 6 13.45 56.00 -0.10
C ALA A 6 14.58 54.98 0.07
N LEU A 7 15.13 54.86 1.28
CA LEU A 7 16.14 53.86 1.65
C LEU A 7 15.53 52.48 1.96
N GLN A 8 14.33 52.43 2.57
CA GLN A 8 13.61 51.17 2.79
C GLN A 8 13.07 50.56 1.48
N LEU A 9 12.47 51.36 0.59
CA LEU A 9 11.97 50.89 -0.71
C LEU A 9 13.09 50.41 -1.66
N SER A 10 14.31 50.91 -1.45
CA SER A 10 15.52 50.48 -2.15
C SER A 10 16.08 49.16 -1.64
N SER A 11 15.75 48.77 -0.40
CA SER A 11 16.24 47.54 0.23
C SER A 11 15.32 46.36 -0.09
N ASP A 12 14.01 46.58 -0.11
CA ASP A 12 13.02 45.53 -0.37
C ASP A 12 13.02 45.05 -1.83
N LYS A 13 13.32 45.94 -2.80
CA LYS A 13 13.52 45.52 -4.20
C LYS A 13 14.74 44.63 -4.41
N ILE A 14 15.79 44.80 -3.60
CA ILE A 14 17.01 43.99 -3.67
C ILE A 14 16.79 42.61 -3.03
N LEU A 15 15.81 42.47 -2.12
CA LEU A 15 15.46 41.19 -1.50
C LEU A 15 14.56 40.32 -2.40
N ASN A 16 13.76 40.92 -3.29
CA ASN A 16 12.96 40.20 -4.28
C ASN A 16 13.73 39.82 -5.56
N GLU A 17 14.87 40.45 -5.81
CA GLU A 17 15.74 40.14 -6.94
C GLU A 17 16.85 39.20 -6.47
N GLY A 18 16.92 37.98 -7.02
CA GLY A 18 17.91 36.98 -6.63
C GLY A 18 19.37 37.51 -6.65
N PRO A 19 20.32 36.83 -5.99
CA PRO A 19 21.68 37.33 -5.76
C PRO A 19 22.40 37.81 -7.02
N VAL A 20 22.13 37.16 -8.15
CA VAL A 20 22.66 37.53 -9.47
C VAL A 20 22.12 38.88 -9.93
N LEU A 21 20.80 39.06 -9.98
CA LEU A 21 20.17 40.32 -10.39
C LEU A 21 20.55 41.49 -9.47
N ALA A 22 20.69 41.23 -8.17
CA ALA A 22 21.16 42.21 -7.20
C ALA A 22 22.57 42.75 -7.52
N VAL A 23 23.50 41.89 -7.99
CA VAL A 23 24.83 42.31 -8.43
C VAL A 23 24.78 43.17 -9.68
N PHE A 24 23.97 42.78 -10.68
CA PHE A 24 23.77 43.56 -11.90
C PHE A 24 23.19 44.94 -11.60
N ASN A 25 22.15 45.02 -10.77
CA ASN A 25 21.52 46.28 -10.38
C ASN A 25 22.44 47.18 -9.57
N LYS A 26 23.25 46.62 -8.66
CA LYS A 26 24.28 47.37 -7.92
C LYS A 26 25.35 47.93 -8.86
N ARG A 27 25.79 47.14 -9.84
CA ARG A 27 26.79 47.57 -10.84
C ARG A 27 26.24 48.67 -11.74
N LEU A 28 25.02 48.53 -12.24
CA LEU A 28 24.32 49.55 -13.03
C LEU A 28 24.19 50.86 -12.26
N ARG A 29 23.79 50.81 -10.98
CA ARG A 29 23.71 52.00 -10.12
C ARG A 29 25.06 52.71 -9.98
N ALA A 30 26.14 51.96 -9.78
CA ALA A 30 27.49 52.53 -9.66
C ALA A 30 27.97 53.18 -10.97
N LEU A 31 27.73 52.52 -12.12
CA LEU A 31 28.08 53.05 -13.44
C LEU A 31 27.27 54.30 -13.79
N ARG A 32 25.96 54.33 -13.51
CA ARG A 32 25.10 55.52 -13.68
C ARG A 32 25.57 56.69 -12.81
N LYS A 33 25.99 56.44 -11.56
CA LYS A 33 26.60 57.48 -10.71
C LYS A 33 27.91 58.02 -11.29
N LYS A 34 28.76 57.14 -11.82
CA LYS A 34 30.01 57.53 -12.47
C LYS A 34 29.74 58.37 -13.72
N LEU A 35 28.77 57.97 -14.54
CA LEU A 35 28.34 58.72 -15.73
C LEU A 35 27.83 60.12 -15.36
N ASN A 36 26.98 60.24 -14.34
CA ASN A 36 26.50 61.54 -13.86
C ASN A 36 27.66 62.45 -13.39
N ARG A 37 28.67 61.90 -12.70
CA ARG A 37 29.87 62.64 -12.29
C ARG A 37 30.70 63.10 -13.49
N ILE A 38 30.80 62.27 -14.53
CA ILE A 38 31.46 62.62 -15.79
C ILE A 38 30.74 63.79 -16.47
N SER A 39 29.42 63.74 -16.57
CA SER A 39 28.62 64.84 -17.17
C SER A 39 28.82 66.17 -16.42
N GLN A 40 28.86 66.15 -15.09
CA GLN A 40 29.14 67.33 -14.26
C GLN A 40 30.56 67.90 -14.47
N MET A 41 31.54 67.02 -14.72
CA MET A 41 32.91 67.44 -15.04
C MET A 41 33.00 68.08 -16.42
N GLU A 42 32.29 67.55 -17.43
CA GLU A 42 32.22 68.15 -18.77
C GLU A 42 31.63 69.57 -18.72
N GLU A 43 30.56 69.75 -17.94
CA GLU A 43 29.94 71.07 -17.75
C GLU A 43 30.84 72.06 -16.98
N SER A 44 31.68 71.56 -16.07
CA SER A 44 32.66 72.40 -15.38
C SER A 44 33.81 72.81 -16.31
N LEU A 45 34.19 71.93 -17.24
CA LEU A 45 35.24 72.13 -18.24
C LEU A 45 34.79 73.17 -19.28
N SER A 46 33.53 73.11 -19.73
CA SER A 46 32.95 74.11 -20.65
C SER A 46 32.85 75.50 -20.03
N LYS A 47 32.76 75.59 -18.69
CA LYS A 47 32.85 76.85 -17.92
C LYS A 47 34.29 77.32 -17.67
N GLY A 48 35.29 76.68 -18.27
CA GLY A 48 36.70 77.10 -18.22
C GLY A 48 37.49 76.66 -16.98
N LYS A 49 36.97 75.75 -16.15
CA LYS A 49 37.72 75.21 -15.00
C LYS A 49 38.80 74.23 -15.44
N SER A 50 39.99 74.36 -14.87
CA SER A 50 41.07 73.38 -15.08
C SER A 50 40.80 72.09 -14.29
N LEU A 51 41.24 70.96 -14.85
CA LEU A 51 41.03 69.63 -14.26
C LEU A 51 42.37 68.98 -13.90
N ASN A 52 42.38 68.27 -12.76
CA ASN A 52 43.48 67.42 -12.33
C ASN A 52 43.62 66.17 -13.23
N LYS A 53 44.77 65.51 -13.19
CA LYS A 53 45.13 64.30 -13.94
C LYS A 53 44.08 63.18 -13.79
N GLU A 54 43.63 62.91 -12.56
CA GLU A 54 42.62 61.87 -12.25
C GLU A 54 41.23 62.19 -12.84
N GLN A 55 40.85 63.48 -12.89
CA GLN A 55 39.59 63.93 -13.48
C GLN A 55 39.61 63.77 -15.00
N LYS A 56 40.75 64.06 -15.65
CA LYS A 56 40.95 63.85 -17.09
C LYS A 56 40.87 62.37 -17.45
N GLU A 57 41.44 61.51 -16.63
CA GLU A 57 41.36 60.05 -16.81
C GLU A 57 39.92 59.54 -16.64
N THR A 58 39.20 60.06 -15.65
CA THR A 58 37.77 59.72 -15.46
C THR A 58 36.92 60.15 -16.66
N LEU A 59 37.18 61.31 -17.25
CA LEU A 59 36.53 61.76 -18.49
C LEU A 59 36.83 60.86 -19.68
N ARG A 60 38.09 60.44 -19.85
CA ARG A 60 38.48 59.49 -20.91
C ARG A 60 37.72 58.17 -20.81
N SER A 61 37.28 57.76 -19.62
CA SER A 61 36.50 56.54 -19.41
C SER A 61 35.02 56.62 -19.82
N LYS A 62 34.51 57.78 -20.27
CA LYS A 62 33.09 58.00 -20.60
C LYS A 62 32.50 57.00 -21.58
N SER A 63 33.16 56.83 -22.74
CA SER A 63 32.67 55.92 -23.79
C SER A 63 32.56 54.48 -23.27
N SER A 64 33.59 54.01 -22.56
CA SER A 64 33.59 52.70 -21.92
C SER A 64 32.44 52.55 -20.91
N VAL A 65 32.19 53.54 -20.04
CA VAL A 65 31.09 53.50 -19.07
C VAL A 65 29.71 53.39 -19.74
N ILE A 66 29.49 54.12 -20.83
CA ILE A 66 28.22 54.08 -21.59
C ILE A 66 28.02 52.71 -22.23
N THR A 67 29.05 52.18 -22.91
CA THR A 67 29.00 50.85 -23.53
C THR A 67 28.67 49.77 -22.49
N THR A 68 29.34 49.78 -21.34
CA THR A 68 29.08 48.79 -20.28
C THR A 68 27.67 48.91 -19.68
N ILE A 69 27.08 50.11 -19.61
CA ILE A 69 25.69 50.26 -19.16
C ILE A 69 24.73 49.57 -20.14
N ASN A 70 24.88 49.85 -21.44
CA ASN A 70 24.01 49.29 -22.48
C ASN A 70 24.10 47.76 -22.55
N GLU A 71 25.31 47.21 -22.43
CA GLU A 71 25.54 45.76 -22.41
C GLU A 71 24.88 45.11 -21.19
N LEU A 72 25.07 45.68 -20.00
CA LEU A 72 24.47 45.15 -18.78
C LEU A 72 22.93 45.23 -18.80
N GLU A 73 22.35 46.29 -19.35
CA GLU A 73 20.90 46.41 -19.52
C GLU A 73 20.36 45.37 -20.51
N LYS A 74 21.09 45.08 -21.59
CA LYS A 74 20.71 44.06 -22.58
C LYS A 74 20.73 42.64 -22.01
N ILE A 75 21.67 42.34 -21.10
CA ILE A 75 21.83 41.00 -20.51
C ILE A 75 20.89 40.77 -19.33
N LEU A 76 20.40 41.84 -18.67
CA LEU A 76 19.60 41.71 -17.45
C LEU A 76 18.28 40.96 -17.67
N HIS A 77 17.58 41.26 -18.76
CA HIS A 77 16.31 40.60 -19.11
C HIS A 77 16.44 39.09 -19.36
N PRO A 78 17.29 38.62 -20.29
CA PRO A 78 17.43 37.18 -20.55
C PRO A 78 17.94 36.41 -19.33
N VAL A 79 18.73 37.04 -18.45
CA VAL A 79 19.15 36.42 -17.19
C VAL A 79 17.97 36.27 -16.22
N SER A 80 17.11 37.28 -16.09
CA SER A 80 15.91 37.18 -15.26
C SER A 80 14.98 36.08 -15.75
N GLU A 81 14.70 36.05 -17.07
CA GLU A 81 13.84 35.03 -17.67
C GLU A 81 14.41 33.62 -17.48
N ALA A 82 15.72 33.44 -17.67
CA ALA A 82 16.37 32.15 -17.46
C ALA A 82 16.27 31.68 -16.00
N VAL A 83 16.39 32.60 -15.03
CA VAL A 83 16.23 32.28 -13.61
C VAL A 83 14.79 31.87 -13.30
N ASP A 84 13.80 32.60 -13.82
CA ASP A 84 12.39 32.27 -13.62
C ASP A 84 12.03 30.91 -14.22
N LEU A 85 12.55 30.60 -15.41
CA LEU A 85 12.38 29.30 -16.05
C LEU A 85 13.02 28.16 -15.24
N GLU A 86 14.24 28.34 -14.75
CA GLU A 86 14.92 27.35 -13.91
C GLU A 86 14.14 27.07 -12.61
N ILE A 87 13.59 28.11 -11.99
CA ILE A 87 12.74 27.98 -10.79
C ILE A 87 11.47 27.19 -11.13
N GLN A 88 10.80 27.50 -12.24
CA GLN A 88 9.61 26.78 -12.67
C GLN A 88 9.90 25.30 -12.94
N LEU A 89 10.99 25.01 -13.66
CA LEU A 89 11.43 23.64 -13.93
C LEU A 89 11.73 22.86 -12.64
N ALA A 90 12.41 23.50 -11.68
CA ALA A 90 12.69 22.89 -10.38
C ALA A 90 11.40 22.59 -9.59
N LEU A 91 10.43 23.51 -9.60
CA LEU A 91 9.14 23.33 -8.95
C LEU A 91 8.32 22.21 -9.60
N ASP A 92 8.30 22.15 -10.93
CA ASP A 92 7.55 21.13 -11.65
C ASP A 92 8.17 19.75 -11.45
N LYS A 93 9.50 19.65 -11.47
CA LYS A 93 10.21 18.42 -11.11
C LYS A 93 9.86 17.97 -9.68
N PHE A 94 9.88 18.90 -8.72
CA PHE A 94 9.51 18.58 -7.34
C PHE A 94 8.08 18.07 -7.22
N LYS A 95 7.12 18.71 -7.91
CA LYS A 95 5.71 18.27 -7.93
C LYS A 95 5.57 16.88 -8.56
N GLN A 96 6.26 16.61 -9.66
CA GLN A 96 6.23 15.31 -10.31
C GLN A 96 6.78 14.21 -9.40
N THR A 97 7.92 14.44 -8.75
CA THR A 97 8.49 13.49 -7.78
C THR A 97 7.59 13.29 -6.56
N ALA A 98 6.97 14.37 -6.05
CA ALA A 98 6.04 14.26 -4.93
C ALA A 98 4.80 13.45 -5.30
N LYS A 99 4.30 13.62 -6.54
CA LYS A 99 3.16 12.87 -7.06
C LYS A 99 3.51 11.39 -7.26
N SER A 100 4.65 11.07 -7.86
CA SER A 100 5.07 9.67 -8.05
C SER A 100 5.24 8.95 -6.71
N LEU A 101 5.87 9.60 -5.71
CA LEU A 101 6.02 9.04 -4.36
C LEU A 101 4.69 8.88 -3.61
N ALA A 102 3.68 9.69 -3.93
CA ALA A 102 2.34 9.53 -3.37
C ALA A 102 1.63 8.33 -4.00
N GLU A 103 1.70 8.21 -5.33
CA GLU A 103 1.12 7.08 -6.09
C GLU A 103 1.78 5.75 -5.71
N GLU A 104 3.11 5.71 -5.56
CA GLU A 104 3.84 4.53 -5.10
C GLU A 104 3.38 4.08 -3.71
N ARG A 105 3.27 5.01 -2.75
CA ARG A 105 2.78 4.70 -1.39
C ARG A 105 1.33 4.24 -1.37
N GLU A 106 0.49 4.82 -2.22
CA GLU A 106 -0.90 4.40 -2.35
C GLU A 106 -0.98 2.97 -2.89
N ASN A 107 -0.20 2.65 -3.92
CA ASN A 107 -0.13 1.29 -4.48
C ASN A 107 0.41 0.27 -3.46
N GLU A 108 1.46 0.62 -2.71
CA GLU A 108 2.00 -0.22 -1.64
C GLU A 108 0.96 -0.46 -0.53
N LEU A 109 0.23 0.58 -0.13
CA LEU A 109 -0.82 0.46 0.87
C LEU A 109 -1.98 -0.41 0.38
N GLN A 110 -2.43 -0.23 -0.87
CA GLN A 110 -3.47 -1.05 -1.47
C GLN A 110 -3.04 -2.52 -1.57
N SER A 111 -1.78 -2.76 -1.94
CA SER A 111 -1.21 -4.11 -1.98
C SER A 111 -1.18 -4.75 -0.58
N ALA A 112 -0.72 -4.01 0.44
CA ALA A 112 -0.68 -4.49 1.82
C ALA A 112 -2.09 -4.79 2.39
N ILE A 113 -3.07 -3.93 2.09
CA ILE A 113 -4.47 -4.14 2.47
C ILE A 113 -5.00 -5.41 1.79
N SER A 114 -4.80 -5.56 0.48
CA SER A 114 -5.28 -6.74 -0.25
C SER A 114 -4.63 -8.03 0.24
N ASP A 115 -3.36 -7.99 0.62
CA ASP A 115 -2.63 -9.15 1.12
C ASP A 115 -3.18 -9.60 2.49
N LEU A 116 -3.28 -8.66 3.44
CA LEU A 116 -3.85 -8.95 4.76
C LEU A 116 -5.32 -9.38 4.69
N LEU A 117 -6.13 -8.74 3.84
CA LEU A 117 -7.52 -9.14 3.64
C LEU A 117 -7.63 -10.51 2.96
N GLY A 118 -6.74 -10.83 2.03
CA GLY A 118 -6.69 -12.15 1.40
C GLY A 118 -6.40 -13.25 2.42
N LEU A 119 -5.42 -13.02 3.31
CA LEU A 119 -5.12 -13.92 4.42
C LEU A 119 -6.31 -14.08 5.37
N LEU A 120 -6.96 -12.98 5.76
CA LEU A 120 -8.12 -13.04 6.66
C LEU A 120 -9.31 -13.75 6.01
N TYR A 121 -9.59 -13.44 4.74
CA TYR A 121 -10.68 -14.03 3.98
C TYR A 121 -10.51 -15.55 3.86
N LEU A 122 -9.38 -15.99 3.29
CA LEU A 122 -9.11 -17.42 3.10
C LEU A 122 -8.90 -18.14 4.43
N GLY A 123 -8.23 -17.52 5.41
CA GLY A 123 -8.07 -18.11 6.74
C GLY A 123 -9.40 -18.35 7.45
N SER A 124 -10.34 -17.40 7.38
CA SER A 124 -11.68 -17.59 7.94
C SER A 124 -12.53 -18.63 7.19
N LEU A 125 -12.28 -18.77 5.88
CA LEU A 125 -12.93 -19.76 5.03
C LEU A 125 -12.45 -21.18 5.37
N PHE A 126 -11.15 -21.32 5.66
CA PHE A 126 -10.50 -22.59 5.95
C PHE A 126 -10.53 -23.01 7.42
N ASP A 127 -10.93 -22.11 8.33
CA ASP A 127 -11.02 -22.39 9.76
C ASP A 127 -12.14 -23.40 10.07
N MET A 128 -11.75 -24.66 10.30
CA MET A 128 -12.64 -25.70 10.79
C MET A 128 -12.96 -25.52 12.28
N HIS A 129 -12.03 -24.99 13.08
CA HIS A 129 -12.04 -25.17 14.52
C HIS A 129 -12.82 -24.09 15.28
N THR A 130 -12.63 -22.81 14.95
CA THR A 130 -13.27 -21.71 15.71
C THR A 130 -14.78 -21.68 15.48
N LEU A 131 -15.26 -22.19 14.33
CA LEU A 131 -16.68 -22.28 13.99
C LEU A 131 -17.25 -23.71 14.01
N MET A 132 -16.57 -24.68 14.63
CA MET A 132 -17.16 -26.00 14.99
C MET A 132 -18.46 -25.89 15.80
N ARG A 133 -18.71 -24.71 16.40
CA ARG A 133 -19.92 -24.39 17.15
C ARG A 133 -21.17 -24.19 16.28
N ALA A 134 -21.04 -24.11 14.96
CA ALA A 134 -22.14 -24.02 14.00
C ALA A 134 -22.04 -25.14 12.95
N SER A 135 -22.80 -26.23 13.14
CA SER A 135 -22.81 -27.40 12.27
C SER A 135 -23.13 -27.10 10.80
N GLU A 136 -23.87 -26.02 10.54
CA GLU A 136 -24.31 -25.60 9.20
C GLU A 136 -23.14 -25.16 8.30
N CYS A 137 -22.06 -24.63 8.88
CA CYS A 137 -20.91 -24.14 8.10
C CYS A 137 -19.83 -25.20 7.87
N MET A 138 -19.83 -26.31 8.62
CA MET A 138 -18.77 -27.33 8.55
C MET A 138 -18.70 -28.00 7.18
N LEU A 139 -19.84 -28.39 6.61
CA LEU A 139 -19.91 -29.02 5.29
C LEU A 139 -19.42 -28.10 4.19
N ILE A 140 -19.82 -26.82 4.24
CA ILE A 140 -19.42 -25.81 3.27
C ILE A 140 -17.90 -25.65 3.31
N ARG A 141 -17.31 -25.48 4.49
CA ARG A 141 -15.86 -25.26 4.56
C ARG A 141 -15.02 -26.52 4.28
N ALA A 142 -15.50 -27.71 4.66
CA ALA A 142 -14.84 -28.97 4.27
C ALA A 142 -14.84 -29.14 2.74
N HIS A 143 -15.97 -28.78 2.10
CA HIS A 143 -16.06 -28.72 0.65
C HIS A 143 -15.08 -27.69 0.05
N GLU A 144 -15.00 -26.48 0.62
CA GLU A 144 -14.06 -25.44 0.15
C GLU A 144 -12.59 -25.89 0.21
N ARG A 145 -12.16 -26.50 1.32
CA ARG A 145 -10.80 -27.05 1.46
C ARG A 145 -10.52 -28.13 0.41
N ASN A 146 -11.46 -29.05 0.22
CA ASN A 146 -11.33 -30.11 -0.79
C ASN A 146 -11.32 -29.56 -2.22
N CYS A 147 -12.15 -28.56 -2.51
CA CYS A 147 -12.14 -27.87 -3.80
C CYS A 147 -10.77 -27.23 -4.05
N CYS A 148 -10.20 -26.53 -3.07
CA CYS A 148 -8.88 -25.91 -3.19
C CYS A 148 -7.79 -26.95 -3.53
N LEU A 149 -7.78 -28.11 -2.83
CA LEU A 149 -6.86 -29.22 -3.15
C LEU A 149 -7.03 -29.74 -4.58
N THR A 150 -8.27 -29.92 -5.04
CA THR A 150 -8.52 -30.44 -6.40
C THR A 150 -8.03 -29.51 -7.51
N TYR A 151 -8.01 -28.19 -7.28
CA TYR A 151 -7.43 -27.25 -8.24
C TYR A 151 -5.90 -27.26 -8.25
N ASP A 152 -5.26 -27.59 -7.12
CA ASP A 152 -3.80 -27.68 -7.01
C ASP A 152 -3.23 -28.91 -7.73
N CYS A 153 -4.02 -29.99 -7.82
CA CYS A 153 -3.62 -31.26 -8.46
C CYS A 153 -3.79 -31.29 -9.99
N VAL A 154 -4.41 -30.28 -10.60
CA VAL A 154 -4.76 -30.28 -12.05
C VAL A 154 -3.74 -29.50 -12.89
N THR A 155 -2.74 -28.87 -12.27
CA THR A 155 -1.66 -28.20 -12.99
C THR A 155 -0.55 -29.21 -13.33
N ASP A 156 -0.40 -29.53 -14.62
CA ASP A 156 0.45 -30.60 -15.22
C ASP A 156 2.00 -30.48 -15.02
N ASP A 157 2.50 -29.87 -13.93
CA ASP A 157 3.95 -29.73 -13.71
C ASP A 157 4.47 -30.86 -12.80
N ASP A 158 4.84 -31.98 -13.42
CA ASP A 158 5.34 -33.25 -12.82
C ASP A 158 6.70 -33.12 -12.07
N GLY A 159 7.07 -31.92 -11.60
CA GLY A 159 8.41 -31.62 -11.07
C GLY A 159 8.54 -31.41 -9.55
N ALA A 160 7.45 -31.19 -8.80
CA ALA A 160 7.55 -30.78 -7.40
C ALA A 160 6.41 -31.33 -6.52
N SER A 161 6.42 -32.63 -6.25
CA SER A 161 5.51 -33.27 -5.28
C SER A 161 5.61 -32.69 -3.86
N ASP A 162 6.71 -32.00 -3.52
CA ASP A 162 6.91 -31.29 -2.24
C ASP A 162 6.24 -29.90 -2.17
N GLU A 163 5.75 -29.34 -3.29
CA GLU A 163 5.09 -28.02 -3.31
C GLU A 163 3.56 -28.08 -3.39
N LEU A 164 2.97 -29.28 -3.41
CA LEU A 164 1.52 -29.45 -3.38
C LEU A 164 0.94 -28.99 -2.04
N LEU A 165 -0.19 -28.30 -2.10
CA LEU A 165 -0.95 -27.89 -0.94
C LEU A 165 -1.43 -29.14 -0.21
N LYS A 166 -1.18 -29.17 1.09
CA LYS A 166 -1.63 -30.24 2.00
C LYS A 166 -2.77 -29.71 2.86
N GLU A 167 -3.58 -30.60 3.42
CA GLU A 167 -4.66 -30.21 4.34
C GLU A 167 -4.14 -29.33 5.49
N TRP A 168 -2.96 -29.68 6.01
CA TRP A 168 -2.28 -28.95 7.08
C TRP A 168 -2.00 -27.48 6.73
N ASP A 169 -1.80 -27.16 5.46
CA ASP A 169 -1.51 -25.79 5.03
C ASP A 169 -2.69 -24.86 5.25
N PHE A 170 -3.91 -25.38 5.11
CA PHE A 170 -5.12 -24.62 5.38
C PHE A 170 -5.31 -24.37 6.88
N ASP A 171 -4.92 -25.32 7.73
CA ASP A 171 -4.96 -25.14 9.19
C ASP A 171 -3.94 -24.09 9.65
N LEU A 172 -2.76 -24.07 9.02
CA LEU A 172 -1.75 -23.05 9.24
C LEU A 172 -2.21 -21.66 8.77
N ILE A 173 -2.86 -21.56 7.61
CA ILE A 173 -3.44 -20.30 7.11
C ILE A 173 -4.53 -19.81 8.07
N ALA A 174 -5.43 -20.69 8.52
CA ALA A 174 -6.47 -20.35 9.50
C ALA A 174 -5.86 -19.91 10.84
N MET A 175 -4.84 -20.60 11.32
CA MET A 175 -4.10 -20.25 12.54
C MET A 175 -3.47 -18.85 12.43
N MET A 176 -2.79 -18.55 11.31
CA MET A 176 -2.18 -17.25 11.07
C MET A 176 -3.22 -16.12 11.01
N ALA A 177 -4.36 -16.35 10.34
CA ALA A 177 -5.48 -15.40 10.36
C ALA A 177 -6.05 -15.20 11.78
N GLY A 178 -6.06 -16.26 12.59
CA GLY A 178 -6.36 -16.20 14.02
C GLY A 178 -5.40 -15.30 14.78
N LEU A 179 -4.08 -15.43 14.56
CA LEU A 179 -3.06 -14.57 15.20
C LEU A 179 -3.23 -13.08 14.86
N LEU A 180 -3.75 -12.75 13.67
CA LEU A 180 -4.03 -11.37 13.27
C LEU A 180 -5.25 -10.73 13.95
N THR A 181 -6.17 -11.54 14.46
CA THR A 181 -7.49 -11.06 14.91
C THR A 181 -7.82 -11.42 16.35
N SER A 182 -7.14 -12.41 16.90
CA SER A 182 -7.53 -13.04 18.16
C SER A 182 -6.59 -12.68 19.29
N ARG A 183 -7.17 -12.58 20.49
CA ARG A 183 -6.42 -12.53 21.73
C ARG A 183 -6.00 -13.96 22.09
N PRO A 184 -4.73 -14.22 22.45
CA PRO A 184 -4.30 -15.55 22.86
C PRO A 184 -5.10 -16.01 24.09
N VAL A 185 -5.71 -17.20 23.98
CA VAL A 185 -6.72 -17.69 24.94
C VAL A 185 -6.12 -17.91 26.33
N THR A 186 -4.86 -18.35 26.40
CA THR A 186 -4.13 -18.65 27.65
C THR A 186 -3.48 -17.43 28.29
N SER A 187 -3.50 -16.29 27.60
CA SER A 187 -2.76 -15.12 28.02
C SER A 187 -3.55 -14.24 28.98
N ARG A 188 -2.92 -13.82 30.09
CA ARG A 188 -3.44 -12.78 30.99
C ARG A 188 -3.14 -11.36 30.48
N LEU A 189 -2.68 -11.22 29.24
CA LEU A 189 -2.26 -9.94 28.68
C LEU A 189 -3.46 -8.96 28.52
N PRO A 190 -3.28 -7.67 28.83
CA PRO A 190 -4.26 -6.65 28.50
C PRO A 190 -4.53 -6.56 26.99
N HIS A 191 -5.73 -6.17 26.60
CA HIS A 191 -6.14 -6.03 25.19
C HIS A 191 -5.16 -5.20 24.35
N LYS A 192 -4.59 -4.12 24.92
CA LYS A 192 -3.60 -3.29 24.23
C LYS A 192 -2.36 -4.08 23.80
N ILE A 193 -1.86 -4.96 24.67
CA ILE A 193 -0.66 -5.76 24.40
C ILE A 193 -0.99 -6.91 23.44
N SER A 194 -2.15 -7.54 23.59
CA SER A 194 -2.62 -8.56 22.65
C SER A 194 -2.78 -7.98 21.24
N PHE A 195 -3.38 -6.80 21.11
CA PHE A 195 -3.51 -6.13 19.83
C PHE A 195 -2.15 -5.77 19.21
N GLN A 196 -1.18 -5.37 20.03
CA GLN A 196 0.18 -5.10 19.55
C GLN A 196 0.83 -6.35 18.93
N ARG A 197 0.61 -7.54 19.51
CA ARG A 197 1.06 -8.80 18.91
C ARG A 197 0.40 -9.08 17.56
N CYS A 198 -0.91 -8.84 17.43
CA CYS A 198 -1.60 -8.95 16.14
C CYS A 198 -0.95 -8.05 15.08
N VAL A 199 -0.59 -6.82 15.46
CA VAL A 199 0.13 -5.87 14.59
C VAL A 199 1.54 -6.38 14.24
N GLU A 200 2.25 -7.00 15.18
CA GLU A 200 3.57 -7.59 14.94
C GLU A 200 3.48 -8.75 13.93
N HIS A 201 2.51 -9.64 14.06
CA HIS A 201 2.24 -10.70 13.08
C HIS A 201 1.91 -10.12 11.69
N ALA A 202 1.08 -9.07 11.62
CA ALA A 202 0.76 -8.40 10.36
C ALA A 202 2.02 -7.82 9.68
N LYS A 203 2.93 -7.22 10.46
CA LYS A 203 4.20 -6.71 9.94
C LYS A 203 5.10 -7.82 9.43
N LEU A 204 5.30 -8.87 10.21
CA LEU A 204 6.14 -10.01 9.80
C LEU A 204 5.60 -10.70 8.54
N TRP A 205 4.27 -10.78 8.40
CA TRP A 205 3.62 -11.24 7.18
C TRP A 205 3.94 -10.35 5.97
N LEU A 206 3.70 -9.04 6.08
CA LEU A 206 3.94 -8.08 5.00
C LEU A 206 5.42 -7.97 4.61
N GLU A 207 6.33 -8.10 5.59
CA GLU A 207 7.79 -8.15 5.40
C GLU A 207 8.26 -9.45 4.72
N ASN A 208 7.36 -10.43 4.51
CA ASN A 208 7.71 -11.76 4.00
C ASN A 208 8.83 -12.40 4.84
N SER A 209 8.65 -12.38 6.17
CA SER A 209 9.71 -12.72 7.11
C SER A 209 10.02 -14.22 7.15
N GLU A 210 11.30 -14.55 7.15
CA GLU A 210 11.81 -15.92 7.43
C GLU A 210 11.75 -16.27 8.93
N LYS A 211 11.20 -15.40 9.78
CA LYS A 211 10.95 -15.74 11.17
C LYS A 211 9.91 -16.84 11.25
N GLN A 212 10.10 -17.70 12.22
CA GLN A 212 9.15 -18.78 12.50
C GLN A 212 7.87 -18.20 13.07
N ILE A 213 6.76 -18.79 12.67
CA ILE A 213 5.47 -18.48 13.25
C ILE A 213 5.43 -19.23 14.57
N GLU A 214 5.66 -18.52 15.68
CA GLU A 214 5.39 -19.06 17.01
C GLU A 214 3.87 -19.14 17.17
N PRO A 215 3.27 -20.33 17.24
CA PRO A 215 1.88 -20.43 17.62
C PRO A 215 1.79 -19.96 19.06
N ASP A 216 1.07 -18.86 19.29
CA ASP A 216 0.80 -18.42 20.66
C ASP A 216 0.24 -19.63 21.41
N SER A 217 0.90 -20.02 22.51
CA SER A 217 0.77 -21.26 23.31
C SER A 217 -0.63 -21.70 23.77
N GLY A 218 -1.72 -21.17 23.18
CA GLY A 218 -3.09 -21.68 23.27
C GLY A 218 -3.76 -21.95 21.92
N ILE A 219 -3.06 -21.84 20.78
CA ILE A 219 -3.57 -22.24 19.45
C ILE A 219 -2.86 -23.51 18.95
N THR A 220 -1.65 -23.79 19.41
CA THR A 220 -1.09 -25.14 19.29
C THR A 220 -1.75 -26.09 20.27
N CYS A 221 -2.26 -27.18 19.71
CA CYS A 221 -2.41 -28.49 20.33
C CYS A 221 -3.14 -28.55 21.69
N ASP A 222 -4.48 -28.57 21.68
CA ASP A 222 -5.23 -29.10 22.83
C ASP A 222 -6.45 -29.97 22.46
N TRP A 223 -6.50 -30.54 21.26
CA TRP A 223 -7.48 -31.60 20.99
C TRP A 223 -6.97 -32.71 20.05
N TYR A 224 -6.36 -32.40 18.90
CA TYR A 224 -6.09 -33.45 17.91
C TYR A 224 -4.69 -34.09 17.95
N THR A 225 -3.67 -33.42 18.49
CA THR A 225 -2.31 -33.98 18.54
C THR A 225 -2.02 -34.81 19.79
N CYS A 226 -2.84 -34.73 20.83
CA CYS A 226 -2.64 -35.51 22.06
C CYS A 226 -3.29 -36.90 22.05
N GLU A 227 -4.29 -37.16 21.21
CA GLU A 227 -5.04 -38.43 21.27
C GLU A 227 -4.54 -39.53 20.32
N LEU A 228 -3.60 -39.23 19.40
CA LEU A 228 -3.20 -40.18 18.36
C LEU A 228 -1.72 -40.61 18.35
N ASN A 229 -0.83 -40.03 19.16
CA ASN A 229 0.59 -40.45 19.25
C ASN A 229 1.28 -40.65 17.87
N LEU A 230 0.83 -39.96 16.84
CA LEU A 230 1.56 -39.83 15.59
C LEU A 230 2.50 -38.65 15.78
N ALA A 231 3.75 -38.98 16.13
CA ALA A 231 4.87 -38.08 15.92
C ALA A 231 4.88 -37.71 14.43
N VAL A 232 4.21 -36.61 14.10
CA VAL A 232 4.54 -35.86 12.90
C VAL A 232 5.87 -35.20 13.25
N ASP A 233 6.91 -35.49 12.48
CA ASP A 233 8.22 -34.86 12.64
C ASP A 233 8.05 -33.34 12.69
N VAL A 234 8.09 -32.77 13.90
CA VAL A 234 7.98 -31.33 14.19
C VAL A 234 9.34 -30.68 13.90
N ASP A 235 9.89 -30.89 12.70
CA ASP A 235 11.19 -30.33 12.30
C ASP A 235 11.07 -29.26 11.20
N ASP A 236 9.91 -29.14 10.54
CA ASP A 236 9.66 -28.02 9.63
C ASP A 236 9.03 -26.84 10.41
N GLN A 237 9.92 -26.04 10.99
CA GLN A 237 9.56 -24.76 11.60
C GLN A 237 9.04 -23.80 10.52
N ILE A 238 7.72 -23.73 10.34
CA ILE A 238 7.10 -22.90 9.31
C ILE A 238 7.32 -21.40 9.55
N THR A 239 7.73 -20.70 8.49
CA THR A 239 7.95 -19.23 8.52
C THR A 239 6.79 -18.45 7.93
N TYR A 240 6.75 -17.13 8.16
CA TYR A 240 5.77 -16.25 7.50
C TYR A 240 5.92 -16.28 5.98
N ALA A 241 7.15 -16.31 5.48
CA ALA A 241 7.46 -16.38 4.06
C ALA A 241 6.92 -17.67 3.41
N ASP A 242 7.12 -18.81 4.07
CA ASP A 242 6.64 -20.10 3.59
C ASP A 242 5.12 -20.14 3.49
N LEU A 243 4.44 -19.72 4.56
CA LEU A 243 2.98 -19.72 4.59
C LEU A 243 2.39 -18.70 3.61
N ARG A 244 3.01 -17.52 3.47
CA ARG A 244 2.60 -16.51 2.49
C ARG A 244 2.78 -16.98 1.06
N ARG A 245 3.83 -17.74 0.76
CA ARG A 245 4.03 -18.40 -0.54
C ARG A 245 2.89 -19.38 -0.84
N LYS A 246 2.45 -20.18 0.13
CA LYS A 246 1.30 -21.09 -0.02
C LYS A 246 -0.02 -20.33 -0.24
N LEU A 247 -0.27 -19.28 0.53
CA LEU A 247 -1.46 -18.43 0.32
C LEU A 247 -1.45 -17.80 -1.08
N ASN A 248 -0.31 -17.27 -1.52
CA ASN A 248 -0.16 -16.69 -2.85
C ASN A 248 -0.39 -17.72 -3.96
N LYS A 249 -0.03 -18.99 -3.75
CA LYS A 249 -0.36 -20.09 -4.67
C LYS A 249 -1.88 -20.22 -4.82
N ILE A 250 -2.61 -20.24 -3.69
CA ILE A 250 -4.08 -20.28 -3.68
C ILE A 250 -4.67 -19.07 -4.41
N MET A 251 -4.21 -17.85 -4.09
CA MET A 251 -4.74 -16.62 -4.69
C MET A 251 -4.48 -16.50 -6.20
N ARG A 252 -3.42 -17.14 -6.71
CA ARG A 252 -3.11 -17.21 -8.15
C ARG A 252 -3.79 -18.37 -8.87
N SER A 253 -4.33 -19.33 -8.13
CA SER A 253 -4.97 -20.50 -8.69
C SER A 253 -6.35 -20.19 -9.27
N ASP A 254 -6.82 -21.09 -10.12
CA ASP A 254 -8.16 -21.08 -10.66
C ASP A 254 -9.24 -21.23 -9.57
N TYR A 255 -8.92 -21.80 -8.41
CA TYR A 255 -9.83 -21.85 -7.27
C TYR A 255 -10.28 -20.45 -6.83
N PHE A 256 -9.37 -19.46 -6.86
CA PHE A 256 -9.68 -18.10 -6.41
C PHE A 256 -10.45 -17.28 -7.46
N THR A 257 -10.32 -17.61 -8.74
CA THR A 257 -10.82 -16.77 -9.84
C THR A 257 -12.02 -17.36 -10.59
N LYS A 258 -12.22 -18.69 -10.54
CA LYS A 258 -13.39 -19.33 -11.17
C LYS A 258 -14.61 -19.25 -10.28
N ASN A 259 -15.78 -19.15 -10.90
CA ASN A 259 -17.04 -19.20 -10.16
C ASN A 259 -17.19 -20.57 -9.47
N PRO A 260 -17.55 -20.60 -8.18
CA PRO A 260 -17.70 -21.84 -7.45
C PRO A 260 -18.85 -22.66 -8.04
N VAL A 261 -18.58 -23.92 -8.37
CA VAL A 261 -19.61 -24.87 -8.76
C VAL A 261 -20.14 -25.52 -7.48
N MET A 262 -21.26 -25.02 -6.98
CA MET A 262 -21.93 -25.61 -5.81
C MET A 262 -22.35 -27.04 -6.12
N LYS A 263 -21.70 -28.01 -5.46
CA LYS A 263 -22.07 -29.42 -5.56
C LYS A 263 -23.30 -29.71 -4.71
N ALA A 264 -24.08 -30.72 -5.08
CA ALA A 264 -25.26 -31.12 -4.32
C ALA A 264 -24.86 -31.53 -2.88
N PRO A 265 -25.73 -31.35 -1.86
CA PRO A 265 -25.40 -31.62 -0.46
C PRO A 265 -24.81 -33.02 -0.20
N ILE A 266 -25.21 -34.03 -0.98
CA ILE A 266 -24.71 -35.41 -0.90
C ILE A 266 -23.20 -35.48 -1.20
N GLU A 267 -22.72 -34.73 -2.19
CA GLU A 267 -21.30 -34.70 -2.57
C GLU A 267 -20.47 -33.90 -1.56
N MET A 268 -21.06 -32.87 -0.94
CA MET A 268 -20.43 -32.12 0.16
C MET A 268 -20.28 -33.00 1.42
N ILE A 269 -21.26 -33.86 1.71
CA ILE A 269 -21.21 -34.83 2.81
C ILE A 269 -20.10 -35.87 2.56
N GLN A 270 -19.96 -36.34 1.32
CA GLN A 270 -18.86 -37.27 0.95
C GLN A 270 -17.48 -36.63 1.15
N ALA A 271 -17.31 -35.35 0.78
CA ALA A 271 -16.07 -34.61 1.01
C ALA A 271 -15.76 -34.39 2.51
N ALA A 272 -16.78 -34.30 3.35
CA ALA A 272 -16.63 -34.19 4.80
C ALA A 272 -16.39 -35.54 5.51
N GLY A 273 -16.52 -36.67 4.82
CA GLY A 273 -16.43 -38.03 5.38
C GLY A 273 -15.06 -38.40 5.98
N ASN A 274 -14.00 -37.61 5.70
CA ASN A 274 -12.68 -37.77 6.30
C ASN A 274 -12.57 -37.19 7.73
N TYR A 275 -13.57 -36.43 8.21
CA TYR A 275 -13.57 -35.87 9.55
C TYR A 275 -14.34 -36.78 10.53
N PRO A 276 -13.82 -37.07 11.73
CA PRO A 276 -14.29 -38.16 12.61
C PRO A 276 -15.67 -37.94 13.29
N PHE A 277 -16.47 -36.96 12.88
CA PHE A 277 -17.71 -36.61 13.57
C PHE A 277 -18.95 -37.14 12.85
N GLN A 278 -19.69 -38.02 13.53
CA GLN A 278 -20.97 -38.54 13.05
C GLN A 278 -22.01 -37.43 12.95
N PHE A 279 -22.50 -37.21 11.72
CA PHE A 279 -23.65 -36.36 11.44
C PHE A 279 -24.91 -36.95 12.08
N LEU A 280 -25.39 -36.33 13.16
CA LEU A 280 -26.82 -36.39 13.50
C LEU A 280 -27.56 -35.47 12.53
N VAL A 281 -27.76 -35.94 11.29
CA VAL A 281 -28.86 -35.42 10.49
C VAL A 281 -30.12 -35.79 11.25
N HIS A 282 -30.73 -34.83 11.95
CA HIS A 282 -32.12 -35.00 12.35
C HIS A 282 -32.92 -35.20 11.07
N LYS A 283 -33.25 -36.46 10.77
CA LYS A 283 -34.30 -36.79 9.82
C LYS A 283 -35.51 -35.94 10.21
N PRO A 284 -36.14 -35.20 9.29
CA PRO A 284 -37.42 -34.58 9.61
C PRO A 284 -38.35 -35.73 9.95
N VAL A 285 -38.73 -35.85 11.22
CA VAL A 285 -39.83 -36.71 11.62
C VAL A 285 -41.06 -36.05 11.04
N ILE A 286 -41.49 -36.55 9.88
CA ILE A 286 -42.82 -36.26 9.37
C ILE A 286 -43.78 -36.91 10.37
N PRO A 287 -44.64 -36.17 11.10
CA PRO A 287 -45.66 -36.81 11.90
C PRO A 287 -46.59 -37.56 10.94
N GLU A 288 -46.70 -38.89 11.12
CA GLU A 288 -47.67 -39.72 10.42
C GLU A 288 -49.08 -39.22 10.75
N VAL A 289 -49.63 -38.36 9.89
CA VAL A 289 -51.07 -38.14 9.83
C VAL A 289 -51.62 -39.28 8.99
N PHE A 290 -52.21 -40.26 9.68
CA PHE A 290 -53.03 -41.29 9.05
C PHE A 290 -54.14 -40.63 8.22
N VAL A 291 -54.07 -40.76 6.90
CA VAL A 291 -55.21 -40.59 6.01
C VAL A 291 -55.29 -41.81 5.09
N ASN A 292 -56.30 -42.63 5.34
CA ASN A 292 -56.68 -43.76 4.49
C ASN A 292 -57.23 -43.23 3.15
N GLY A 293 -56.70 -43.71 2.01
CA GLY A 293 -57.30 -43.52 0.68
C GLY A 293 -56.39 -44.02 -0.45
N PRO A 294 -56.90 -44.72 -1.48
CA PRO A 294 -56.09 -45.63 -2.30
C PRO A 294 -55.40 -44.97 -3.51
N MET A 295 -54.12 -45.32 -3.64
CA MET A 295 -53.27 -45.50 -4.83
C MET A 295 -53.84 -45.09 -6.20
N GLU A 296 -53.28 -44.03 -6.78
CA GLU A 296 -53.07 -43.92 -8.23
C GLU A 296 -51.75 -43.18 -8.53
N SER A 297 -51.05 -43.70 -9.53
CA SER A 297 -49.70 -43.34 -9.97
C SER A 297 -49.68 -42.01 -10.74
N SER A 298 -48.74 -41.11 -10.44
CA SER A 298 -48.17 -40.23 -11.46
C SER A 298 -46.84 -39.65 -11.00
N SER A 299 -45.79 -39.84 -11.81
CA SER A 299 -44.56 -39.08 -11.78
C SER A 299 -44.86 -37.59 -11.82
N ALA A 300 -44.26 -36.82 -10.92
CA ALA A 300 -44.18 -35.37 -11.01
C ALA A 300 -42.83 -34.91 -10.46
N GLU A 301 -42.02 -34.37 -11.38
CA GLU A 301 -40.82 -33.60 -11.11
C GLU A 301 -41.16 -32.46 -10.13
N PHE A 302 -40.38 -32.31 -9.07
CA PHE A 302 -40.42 -31.14 -8.20
C PHE A 302 -39.13 -30.35 -8.42
N GLU A 303 -39.17 -29.38 -9.33
CA GLU A 303 -38.26 -28.24 -9.28
C GLU A 303 -38.67 -27.36 -8.10
N GLN A 304 -37.82 -27.28 -7.07
CA GLN A 304 -37.96 -26.27 -6.03
C GLN A 304 -37.08 -25.06 -6.37
N GLU A 305 -37.74 -24.02 -6.85
CA GLU A 305 -37.20 -22.68 -7.02
C GLU A 305 -36.92 -22.07 -5.62
N VAL A 306 -35.68 -22.16 -5.15
CA VAL A 306 -35.28 -21.55 -3.88
C VAL A 306 -34.97 -20.08 -4.12
N THR A 307 -35.90 -19.23 -3.73
CA THR A 307 -35.74 -17.78 -3.70
C THR A 307 -34.84 -17.37 -2.54
N TRP A 308 -33.62 -16.90 -2.85
CA TRP A 308 -32.71 -16.32 -1.87
C TRP A 308 -33.24 -14.96 -1.38
N GLN A 309 -34.00 -14.95 -0.28
CA GLN A 309 -34.19 -13.73 0.48
C GLN A 309 -32.99 -13.54 1.42
N GLY A 310 -31.98 -12.84 0.92
CA GLY A 310 -30.85 -12.39 1.71
C GLY A 310 -31.29 -11.44 2.82
N ARG A 311 -30.92 -11.75 4.06
CA ARG A 311 -30.85 -10.78 5.13
C ARG A 311 -29.51 -10.97 5.85
N TRP A 312 -28.56 -10.13 5.47
CA TRP A 312 -27.27 -9.98 6.12
C TRP A 312 -27.45 -9.20 7.42
N PHE A 313 -27.03 -9.78 8.54
CA PHE A 313 -26.49 -9.09 9.71
C PHE A 313 -25.48 -10.00 10.39
#